data_AF-A0A1Q7Z8D9-F1
#
_entry.id   AF-A0A1Q7Z8D9-F1
#
_cell.length_a   1.000
_cell.length_b   1.000
_cell.length_c   1.000
_cell.angle_alpha   90.00
_cell.angle_beta   90.00
_cell.angle_gamma   90.00
#
_symmetry.space_group_name_H-M   'P 1'
#
loop_
_entity.id
_entity.type
_entity.pdbx_description
1 polymer ?
#
loop_
_entity_poly.entity_id
_entity_poly.type
_entity_poly.pdbx_seq_one_letter_code
_entity_poly.pdbx_strand_id
1 'polypeptide(L)'
;MTLDLLLDLGLPGLVFLGFCAWLIRRAARAARTEADLEGERLQGALGEELRAARARAEQSQRPGLAAVPTAGADPLAGADVRGADPAHLAVVARERERSAAAGMGVTVLWVRSNESHAVWCERSGEGREAIRVARVEGGAVAEQWSFG
;
A
#
# COMPACT_ATOMS: atom_id res chain seq x y z
N MET A 1 18.94 45.40 -37.09
CA MET A 1 19.16 44.05 -37.66
C MET A 1 19.50 42.98 -36.62
N THR A 2 19.54 43.28 -35.31
CA THR A 2 19.85 42.30 -34.25
C THR A 2 18.59 41.77 -33.52
N LEU A 3 17.49 42.51 -33.53
CA LEU A 3 16.21 42.10 -32.92
C LEU A 3 15.48 41.02 -33.74
N ASP A 4 15.53 41.09 -35.08
CA ASP A 4 14.87 40.12 -35.96
C ASP A 4 15.47 38.72 -35.83
N LEU A 5 16.79 38.61 -35.65
CA LEU A 5 17.49 37.33 -35.44
C LEU A 5 17.18 36.67 -34.08
N LEU A 6 16.98 37.49 -33.04
CA LEU A 6 16.56 37.03 -31.71
C LEU A 6 15.10 36.54 -31.71
N LEU A 7 14.24 37.19 -32.50
CA LEU A 7 12.86 36.77 -32.71
C LEU A 7 12.78 35.51 -33.56
N ASP A 8 13.53 35.41 -34.67
CA ASP A 8 13.54 34.22 -35.55
C ASP A 8 14.15 32.98 -34.88
N LEU A 9 15.15 33.14 -34.00
CA LEU A 9 15.75 32.03 -33.26
C LEU A 9 15.00 31.72 -31.95
N GLY A 10 14.38 32.73 -31.34
CA GLY A 10 13.61 32.60 -30.11
C GLY A 10 12.19 32.07 -30.31
N LEU A 11 11.54 32.38 -31.43
CA LEU A 11 10.18 31.89 -31.76
C LEU A 11 10.09 30.36 -31.76
N PRO A 12 10.97 29.61 -32.46
CA PRO A 12 10.89 28.15 -32.47
C PRO A 12 11.09 27.56 -31.07
N GLY A 13 11.96 28.16 -30.26
CA GLY A 13 12.17 27.77 -28.87
C GLY A 13 10.93 27.99 -27.98
N LEU A 14 10.25 29.14 -28.16
CA LEU A 14 9.01 29.46 -27.46
C LEU A 14 7.84 28.56 -27.88
N VAL A 15 7.74 28.24 -29.17
CA VAL A 15 6.73 27.29 -29.68
C VAL A 15 6.99 25.90 -29.10
N PHE A 16 8.25 25.46 -29.05
CA PHE A 16 8.62 24.19 -28.44
C PHE A 16 8.29 24.16 -26.95
N LEU A 17 8.63 25.21 -26.19
CA LEU A 17 8.27 25.32 -24.77
C LEU A 17 6.75 25.33 -24.56
N GLY A 18 6.01 26.05 -25.42
CA GLY A 18 4.55 26.06 -25.41
C GLY A 18 3.96 24.67 -25.67
N PHE A 19 4.54 23.92 -26.61
CA PHE A 19 4.16 22.55 -26.91
C PHE A 19 4.47 21.60 -25.74
N CYS A 20 5.64 21.72 -25.11
CA CYS A 20 5.98 20.97 -23.90
C CYS A 20 5.00 21.27 -22.76
N ALA A 21 4.69 22.53 -22.50
CA ALA A 21 3.72 22.92 -21.48
C ALA A 21 2.30 22.40 -21.79
N TRP A 22 1.91 22.40 -23.07
CA TRP A 22 0.64 21.85 -23.52
C TRP A 22 0.57 20.33 -23.35
N LEU A 23 1.63 19.59 -23.68
CA LEU A 23 1.70 18.14 -23.47
C LEU A 23 1.64 17.79 -21.99
N ILE A 24 2.35 18.52 -21.12
CA ILE A 24 2.28 18.32 -19.66
C ILE A 24 0.85 18.56 -19.17
N ARG A 25 0.19 19.64 -19.61
CA ARG A 25 -1.21 19.90 -19.25
C ARG A 25 -2.16 18.81 -19.77
N ARG A 26 -1.93 18.30 -20.98
CA ARG A 26 -2.74 17.25 -21.60
C ARG A 26 -2.58 15.91 -20.88
N ALA A 27 -1.35 15.53 -20.57
CA ALA A 27 -1.04 14.33 -19.78
C ALA A 27 -1.61 14.45 -18.35
N ALA A 28 -1.47 15.61 -17.70
CA ALA A 28 -2.05 15.85 -16.39
C ALA A 28 -3.58 15.80 -16.39
N ARG A 29 -4.24 16.25 -17.47
CA ARG A 29 -5.70 16.08 -17.63
C ARG A 29 -6.09 14.61 -17.83
N ALA A 30 -5.32 13.85 -18.61
CA ALA A 30 -5.56 12.43 -18.81
C ALA A 30 -5.36 11.61 -17.52
N ALA A 31 -4.36 11.95 -16.72
CA ALA A 31 -4.15 11.33 -15.41
C ALA A 31 -5.28 11.69 -14.41
N ARG A 32 -5.81 12.91 -14.49
CA ARG A 32 -6.96 13.32 -13.65
C ARG A 32 -8.24 12.57 -13.99
N THR A 33 -8.45 12.20 -15.25
CA THR A 33 -9.65 11.43 -15.65
C THR A 33 -9.66 10.00 -15.12
N GLU A 34 -8.51 9.42 -14.77
CA GLU A 34 -8.46 8.11 -14.10
C GLU A 34 -8.62 8.26 -12.58
N ALA A 35 -8.00 9.29 -11.98
CA ALA A 35 -8.09 9.55 -10.54
C ALA A 35 -9.50 9.94 -10.06
N ASP A 36 -10.28 10.68 -10.87
CA ASP A 36 -11.66 11.04 -10.50
C ASP A 36 -12.61 9.82 -10.55
N LEU A 37 -12.40 8.89 -11.49
CA LEU A 37 -13.18 7.65 -11.59
C LEU A 37 -12.92 6.69 -10.41
N GLU A 38 -11.71 6.71 -9.85
CA GLU A 38 -11.38 5.98 -8.62
C GLU A 38 -11.97 6.65 -7.38
N GLY A 39 -11.98 7.98 -7.34
CA GLY A 39 -12.55 8.78 -6.24
C GLY A 39 -14.05 8.53 -6.02
N GLU A 40 -14.85 8.50 -7.09
CA GLU A 40 -16.30 8.22 -6.99
C GLU A 40 -16.60 6.78 -6.58
N ARG A 41 -15.81 5.80 -7.06
CA ARG A 41 -15.97 4.38 -6.69
C ARG A 41 -15.64 4.13 -5.22
N LEU A 42 -14.58 4.76 -4.71
CA LEU A 42 -14.17 4.65 -3.31
C LEU A 42 -15.20 5.28 -2.36
N GLN A 43 -15.80 6.42 -2.72
CA GLN A 43 -16.81 7.08 -1.88
C GLN A 43 -18.12 6.30 -1.78
N GLY A 44 -18.57 5.66 -2.87
CA GLY A 44 -19.76 4.79 -2.86
C GLY A 44 -19.58 3.55 -1.97
N ALA A 45 -18.45 2.86 -2.12
CA ALA A 45 -18.16 1.61 -1.39
C ALA A 45 -18.00 1.84 0.13
N LEU A 46 -17.32 2.91 0.55
CA LEU A 46 -17.13 3.24 1.96
C LEU A 46 -18.44 3.53 2.69
N GLY A 47 -19.42 4.13 2.01
CA GLY A 47 -20.74 4.42 2.57
C GLY A 47 -21.57 3.16 2.85
N GLU A 48 -21.46 2.14 1.99
CA GLU A 48 -22.11 0.85 2.20
C GLU A 48 -21.40 0.00 3.25
N GLU A 49 -20.07 0.01 3.27
CA GLU A 49 -19.29 -0.70 4.29
C GLU A 49 -19.51 -0.16 5.70
N LEU A 50 -19.64 1.16 5.89
CA LEU A 50 -19.95 1.75 7.19
C LEU A 50 -21.34 1.36 7.70
N ARG A 51 -22.35 1.24 6.81
CA ARG A 51 -23.68 0.74 7.20
C ARG A 51 -23.65 -0.75 7.54
N ALA A 52 -22.91 -1.55 6.76
CA ALA A 52 -22.75 -2.98 7.02
C ALA A 52 -21.96 -3.24 8.32
N ALA A 53 -20.93 -2.45 8.61
CA ALA A 53 -20.15 -2.52 9.83
C ALA A 53 -21.00 -2.14 11.06
N ARG A 54 -21.86 -1.13 10.93
CA ARG A 54 -22.80 -0.75 12.01
C ARG A 54 -23.82 -1.85 12.31
N ALA A 55 -24.38 -2.49 11.28
CA ALA A 55 -25.30 -3.62 11.46
C ALA A 55 -24.63 -4.84 12.10
N ARG A 56 -23.35 -5.11 11.79
CA ARG A 56 -22.58 -6.20 12.42
C ARG A 56 -22.19 -5.88 13.86
N ALA A 57 -21.87 -4.63 14.17
CA ALA A 57 -21.55 -4.20 15.54
C ALA A 57 -22.74 -4.37 16.49
N GLU A 58 -23.97 -4.15 16.02
CA GLU A 58 -25.20 -4.39 16.78
C GLU A 58 -25.47 -5.90 17.02
N GLN A 59 -24.96 -6.79 16.15
CA GLN A 59 -25.13 -8.25 16.29
C GLN A 59 -24.07 -8.90 17.19
N SER A 60 -22.87 -8.33 17.29
CA SER A 60 -21.75 -8.91 18.04
C SER A 60 -21.78 -8.64 19.56
N GLN A 61 -22.79 -7.95 20.08
CA GLN A 61 -22.86 -7.56 21.49
C GLN A 61 -23.46 -8.64 22.42
N ARG A 62 -23.16 -9.92 22.15
CA ARG A 62 -23.47 -11.05 23.07
C ARG A 62 -22.16 -11.78 23.42
N PRO A 63 -21.63 -11.65 24.66
CA PRO A 63 -20.31 -12.16 25.02
C PRO A 63 -20.37 -13.63 25.50
N GLY A 64 -19.34 -14.40 25.18
CA GLY A 64 -19.18 -15.79 25.64
C GLY A 64 -17.75 -16.33 25.51
N LEU A 65 -16.92 -16.01 26.50
CA LEU A 65 -15.83 -16.79 27.12
C LEU A 65 -15.01 -17.82 26.30
N ALA A 66 -13.69 -17.61 26.27
CA ALA A 66 -12.63 -18.49 26.82
C ALA A 66 -11.38 -18.51 25.92
N ALA A 67 -10.24 -18.12 26.51
CA ALA A 67 -8.91 -18.25 25.90
C ALA A 67 -8.42 -19.70 26.00
N VAL A 68 -7.90 -20.23 24.88
CA VAL A 68 -7.09 -21.45 24.81
C VAL A 68 -5.80 -21.10 24.07
N PRO A 69 -4.60 -21.41 24.59
CA PRO A 69 -3.36 -21.18 23.86
C PRO A 69 -3.14 -22.33 22.86
N THR A 70 -3.38 -22.08 21.57
CA THR A 70 -3.08 -23.05 20.50
C THR A 70 -1.73 -22.74 19.87
N ALA A 71 -0.79 -23.69 19.98
CA ALA A 71 0.29 -23.83 19.01
C ALA A 71 -0.38 -24.02 17.62
N GLY A 72 -0.14 -23.08 16.71
CA GLY A 72 -1.00 -22.84 15.54
C GLY A 72 -1.70 -21.47 15.56
N ALA A 73 -1.25 -20.55 16.41
CA ALA A 73 -1.69 -19.16 16.40
C ALA A 73 -1.38 -18.54 15.03
N ASP A 74 -2.41 -17.97 14.40
CA ASP A 74 -2.31 -17.23 13.14
C ASP A 74 -1.09 -16.28 13.21
N PRO A 75 -0.12 -16.39 12.28
CA PRO A 75 1.10 -15.61 12.32
C PRO A 75 0.85 -14.10 12.21
N LEU A 76 -0.33 -13.68 11.76
CA LEU A 76 -0.75 -12.28 11.63
C LEU A 76 -1.89 -11.92 12.59
N ALA A 77 -2.15 -12.74 13.62
CA ALA A 77 -3.18 -12.47 14.61
C ALA A 77 -3.02 -11.07 15.23
N GLY A 78 -4.01 -10.20 15.04
CA GLY A 78 -4.02 -8.83 15.55
C GLY A 78 -3.37 -7.79 14.63
N ALA A 79 -2.80 -8.20 13.49
CA ALA A 79 -2.31 -7.27 12.48
C ALA A 79 -3.45 -6.68 11.64
N ASP A 80 -3.36 -5.39 11.31
CA ASP A 80 -4.26 -4.78 10.33
C ASP A 80 -3.85 -5.15 8.90
N VAL A 81 -4.57 -6.09 8.29
CA VAL A 81 -4.28 -6.64 6.95
C VAL A 81 -5.13 -6.04 5.83
N ARG A 82 -5.86 -4.93 6.09
CA ARG A 82 -6.71 -4.30 5.07
C ARG A 82 -5.88 -3.87 3.85
N GLY A 83 -6.32 -4.23 2.65
CA GLY A 83 -5.61 -3.88 1.41
C GLY A 83 -4.32 -4.68 1.19
N ALA A 84 -4.19 -5.85 1.81
CA ALA A 84 -3.17 -6.84 1.46
C ALA A 84 -3.78 -8.01 0.67
N ASP A 85 -3.06 -8.46 -0.34
CA ASP A 85 -3.38 -9.63 -1.14
C ASP A 85 -3.18 -10.90 -0.28
N PRO A 86 -4.13 -11.86 -0.26
CA PRO A 86 -3.99 -13.11 0.47
C PRO A 86 -2.71 -13.90 0.16
N ALA A 87 -2.22 -13.87 -1.08
CA ALA A 87 -0.95 -14.52 -1.45
C ALA A 87 0.25 -13.82 -0.79
N HIS A 88 0.21 -12.50 -0.69
CA HIS A 88 1.24 -11.71 0.00
C HIS A 88 1.18 -11.88 1.51
N LEU A 89 -0.01 -12.07 2.10
CA LEU A 89 -0.17 -12.41 3.52
C LEU A 89 0.51 -13.74 3.87
N ALA A 90 0.38 -14.76 3.00
CA ALA A 90 1.07 -16.03 3.20
C ALA A 90 2.60 -15.88 3.16
N VAL A 91 3.13 -14.95 2.36
CA VAL A 91 4.56 -14.65 2.32
C VAL A 91 5.01 -13.96 3.61
N VAL A 92 4.30 -12.91 4.06
CA VAL A 92 4.64 -12.19 5.30
C VAL A 92 4.54 -13.11 6.52
N ALA A 93 3.54 -14.00 6.57
CA ALA A 93 3.41 -15.03 7.59
C ALA A 93 4.68 -15.91 7.69
N ARG A 94 5.18 -16.40 6.55
CA ARG A 94 6.40 -17.21 6.48
C ARG A 94 7.65 -16.43 6.90
N GLU A 95 7.75 -15.15 6.54
CA GLU A 95 8.85 -14.28 6.97
C GLU A 95 8.84 -14.05 8.49
N ARG A 96 7.65 -13.90 9.08
CA ARG A 96 7.48 -13.78 10.53
C ARG A 96 7.87 -15.07 11.24
N GLU A 97 7.45 -16.23 10.72
CA GLU A 97 7.87 -17.54 11.22
C GLU A 97 9.38 -17.74 11.13
N ARG A 98 10.01 -17.33 10.02
CA ARG A 98 11.47 -17.39 9.85
C ARG A 98 12.19 -16.52 10.89
N SER A 99 11.68 -15.32 11.13
CA SER A 99 12.22 -14.42 12.16
C SER A 99 12.06 -15.01 13.56
N ALA A 100 10.91 -15.63 13.86
CA ALA A 100 10.68 -16.34 15.12
C ALA A 100 11.63 -17.55 15.29
N ALA A 101 11.86 -18.32 14.23
CA ALA A 101 12.82 -19.42 14.22
C ALA A 101 14.27 -18.94 14.41
N ALA A 102 14.59 -17.72 13.98
CA ALA A 102 15.86 -17.05 14.26
C ALA A 102 15.95 -16.45 15.68
N GLY A 103 14.93 -16.65 16.52
CA GLY A 103 14.88 -16.11 17.89
C GLY A 103 14.50 -14.63 17.97
N MET A 104 14.10 -14.01 16.86
CA MET A 104 13.62 -12.63 16.85
C MET A 104 12.14 -12.61 17.25
N GLY A 105 11.85 -12.11 18.44
CA GLY A 105 10.48 -11.84 18.88
C GLY A 105 9.90 -10.66 18.12
N VAL A 106 9.38 -10.87 16.92
CA VAL A 106 8.73 -9.85 16.10
C VAL A 106 7.23 -10.06 16.01
N THR A 107 6.50 -8.95 16.15
CA THR A 107 5.05 -8.87 15.96
C THR A 107 4.75 -7.99 14.76
N VAL A 108 3.95 -8.49 13.81
CA VAL A 108 3.50 -7.71 12.67
C VAL A 108 2.31 -6.85 13.10
N LEU A 109 2.38 -5.53 12.88
CA LEU A 109 1.35 -4.58 13.28
C LEU A 109 0.31 -4.35 12.17
N TRP A 110 0.77 -4.27 10.92
CA TRP A 110 -0.09 -4.10 9.75
C TRP A 110 0.61 -4.61 8.50
N VAL A 111 -0.19 -4.96 7.49
CA VAL A 111 0.28 -5.39 6.16
C VAL A 111 -0.52 -4.68 5.08
N ARG A 112 0.17 -4.19 4.04
CA ARG A 112 -0.40 -3.63 2.81
C ARG A 112 0.28 -4.27 1.62
N SER A 113 -0.39 -4.37 0.48
CA SER A 113 0.28 -4.80 -0.73
C SER A 113 -0.31 -4.17 -1.98
N ASN A 114 0.49 -4.20 -3.04
CA ASN A 114 0.01 -3.99 -4.40
C ASN A 114 0.24 -5.29 -5.22
N GLU A 115 0.23 -5.20 -6.54
CA GLU A 115 0.39 -6.34 -7.46
C GLU A 115 1.71 -7.10 -7.31
N SER A 116 2.77 -6.44 -6.83
CA SER A 116 4.14 -7.00 -6.86
C SER A 116 4.91 -6.84 -5.55
N HIS A 117 4.39 -6.07 -4.60
CA HIS A 117 5.09 -5.74 -3.36
C HIS A 117 4.17 -5.93 -2.16
N ALA A 118 4.73 -6.54 -1.11
CA ALA A 118 4.17 -6.60 0.22
C ALA A 118 4.94 -5.63 1.13
N VAL A 119 4.23 -4.82 1.90
CA VAL A 119 4.79 -3.87 2.86
C VAL A 119 4.16 -4.14 4.22
N TRP A 120 4.99 -4.27 5.26
CA TRP A 120 4.50 -4.50 6.61
C TRP A 120 5.37 -3.81 7.65
N CYS A 121 4.77 -3.52 8.80
CA CYS A 121 5.50 -3.02 9.96
C CYS A 121 5.67 -4.15 10.98
N GLU A 122 6.91 -4.35 11.43
CA GLU A 122 7.26 -5.26 12.51
C GLU A 122 7.69 -4.47 13.74
N ARG A 123 7.27 -4.92 14.91
CA ARG A 123 7.78 -4.46 16.20
C ARG A 123 8.58 -5.58 16.86
N SER A 124 9.83 -5.30 17.23
CA SER A 124 10.68 -6.22 18.01
C SER A 124 10.21 -6.31 19.47
N GLY A 125 10.65 -7.34 20.18
CA GLY A 125 10.39 -7.50 21.61
C GLY A 125 10.94 -6.35 22.47
N GLU A 126 11.95 -5.62 21.97
CA GLU A 126 12.50 -4.42 22.60
C GLU A 126 11.68 -3.15 22.28
N GLY A 127 10.61 -3.27 21.49
CA GLY A 127 9.73 -2.17 21.11
C GLY A 127 10.18 -1.38 19.88
N ARG A 128 11.27 -1.77 19.22
CA ARG A 128 11.74 -1.12 18.00
C ARG A 128 10.86 -1.49 16.82
N GLU A 129 10.41 -0.50 16.06
CA GLU A 129 9.59 -0.69 14.86
C GLU A 129 10.45 -0.58 13.60
N ALA A 130 10.20 -1.48 12.65
CA ALA A 130 10.82 -1.45 11.34
C ALA A 130 9.76 -1.71 10.26
N ILE A 131 9.83 -0.94 9.19
CA ILE A 131 9.04 -1.16 7.98
C ILE A 131 9.84 -2.09 7.08
N ARG A 132 9.21 -3.17 6.66
CA ARG A 132 9.75 -4.11 5.69
C ARG A 132 8.98 -4.02 4.38
N VAL A 133 9.71 -4.12 3.29
CA VAL A 133 9.17 -4.17 1.94
C VAL A 133 9.74 -5.41 1.28
N ALA A 134 8.89 -6.24 0.70
CA ALA A 134 9.30 -7.36 -0.12
C ALA A 134 8.67 -7.25 -1.49
N ARG A 135 9.48 -7.43 -2.54
CA ARG A 135 8.97 -7.73 -3.88
C ARG A 135 8.64 -9.22 -3.92
N VAL A 136 7.41 -9.54 -4.32
CA VAL A 136 6.90 -10.91 -4.39
C VAL A 136 6.71 -11.31 -5.85
N GLU A 137 7.32 -12.42 -6.23
CA GLU A 137 7.18 -13.03 -7.56
C GLU A 137 6.86 -14.50 -7.41
N GLY A 138 5.81 -14.98 -8.09
CA GLY A 138 5.42 -16.39 -8.02
C GLY A 138 5.10 -16.90 -6.61
N GLY A 139 4.69 -16.00 -5.69
CA GLY A 139 4.42 -16.35 -4.29
C GLY A 139 5.66 -16.52 -3.41
N ALA A 140 6.83 -16.03 -3.86
CA ALA A 140 8.08 -16.02 -3.10
C ALA A 140 8.67 -14.60 -3.04
N VAL A 141 9.47 -14.32 -2.00
CA VAL A 141 10.22 -13.07 -1.90
C VAL A 141 11.37 -13.09 -2.90
N ALA A 142 11.33 -12.18 -3.87
CA ALA A 142 12.42 -11.97 -4.83
C ALA A 142 13.48 -11.02 -4.26
N GLU A 143 13.04 -9.92 -3.65
CA GLU A 143 13.89 -8.89 -3.05
C GLU A 143 13.26 -8.36 -1.76
N GLN A 144 14.07 -7.93 -0.80
CA GLN A 144 13.59 -7.41 0.48
C GLN A 144 14.42 -6.21 0.97
N TRP A 145 13.73 -5.23 1.55
CA TRP A 145 14.29 -4.05 2.18
C TRP A 145 13.72 -3.84 3.58
N SER A 146 14.50 -3.18 4.44
CA SER A 146 14.15 -2.88 5.82
C SER A 146 14.52 -1.43 6.15
N PHE A 147 13.63 -0.75 6.85
CA PHE A 147 13.77 0.66 7.26
C PHE A 147 13.38 0.80 8.74
N GLY A 148 14.29 1.26 9.61
CA GLY A 148 14.03 1.44 11.06
C GLY A 148 15.29 1.72 11.89
#